data_AF-A0A8J2KHF7-F1
#
_entry.id   AF-A0A8J2KHF7-F1
#
_cell.length_a   1.000
_cell.length_b   1.000
_cell.length_c   1.000
_cell.angle_alpha   90.00
_cell.angle_beta   90.00
_cell.angle_gamma   90.00
#
_symmetry.space_group_name_H-M   'P 1'
#
loop_
_entity.id
_entity.type
_entity.pdbx_description
1 polymer ?
#
loop_
_entity_poly.entity_id
_entity_poly.type
_entity_poly.pdbx_seq_one_letter_code
_entity_poly.pdbx_strand_id
1 'polypeptide(L)'
;MRCDIFSLIEMGRNKELGCFILKYVTTPYEVVILAEPKMLKLANKLLKEAANDPRLPQLITYDTTFELVDVYVSALVLRNTFVEGDPIFPVAFMLHERKFAEVHKEFFWTLHQHLDLSSLECNVPLCVDRERGITAAILSVFPKANLVYCWNHILQHVKTWIKASTGRTTDDVTVLRKHISTLLEQTTERDFDEKYEEFQDTWTQSFKSYVKQNLKGDMRTR
;
A
#
# COMPACT_ATOMS: atom_id res chain seq x y z
N MET A 1 20.66 -14.84 22.62
CA MET A 1 20.10 -13.59 22.07
C MET A 1 18.64 -13.58 22.49
N ARG A 2 18.24 -12.72 23.44
CA ARG A 2 16.81 -12.56 23.77
C ARG A 2 16.19 -11.82 22.59
N CYS A 3 15.25 -12.46 21.89
CA CYS A 3 14.57 -11.83 20.78
C CYS A 3 13.73 -10.67 21.34
N ASP A 4 13.90 -9.45 20.85
CA ASP A 4 13.13 -8.28 21.32
C ASP A 4 11.63 -8.46 21.08
N ILE A 5 11.26 -9.31 20.12
CA ILE A 5 9.88 -9.78 19.90
C ILE A 5 9.36 -10.56 21.12
N PHE A 6 10.20 -11.35 21.78
CA PHE A 6 9.79 -12.08 22.99
C PHE A 6 9.47 -11.12 24.14
N SER A 7 10.24 -10.05 24.30
CA SER A 7 9.95 -8.98 25.26
C SER A 7 8.60 -8.31 24.94
N LEU A 8 8.30 -8.04 23.66
CA LEU A 8 6.98 -7.53 23.23
C LEU A 8 5.83 -8.48 23.58
N ILE A 9 6.03 -9.79 23.49
CA ILE A 9 5.02 -10.78 23.91
C ILE A 9 4.81 -10.76 25.41
N GLU A 10 5.89 -10.74 26.21
CA GLU A 10 5.78 -10.67 27.67
C GLU A 10 5.06 -9.39 28.10
N MET A 11 5.39 -8.29 27.43
CA MET A 11 4.74 -7.00 27.57
C MET A 11 3.25 -7.05 27.20
N GLY A 12 2.86 -7.65 26.07
CA GLY A 12 1.45 -7.80 25.67
C GLY A 12 0.64 -8.80 26.50
N ARG A 13 1.30 -9.77 27.15
CA ARG A 13 0.68 -10.65 28.15
C ARG A 13 0.41 -9.94 29.47
N ASN A 14 1.17 -8.88 29.76
CA ASN A 14 0.92 -8.03 30.89
C ASN A 14 -0.32 -7.17 30.59
N LYS A 15 -1.33 -7.22 31.47
CA LYS A 15 -2.62 -6.53 31.29
C LYS A 15 -2.50 -5.01 31.09
N GLU A 16 -1.31 -4.45 31.30
CA GLU A 16 -0.96 -3.04 31.13
C GLU A 16 -0.91 -2.59 29.66
N LEU A 17 -0.65 -3.49 28.70
CA LEU A 17 -0.60 -3.12 27.27
C LEU A 17 -1.90 -3.39 26.49
N GLY A 18 -2.96 -3.81 27.18
CA GLY A 18 -4.30 -3.93 26.62
C GLY A 18 -4.42 -4.93 25.47
N CYS A 19 -5.62 -5.01 24.88
CA CYS A 19 -5.93 -5.90 23.74
C CYS A 19 -5.28 -5.42 22.41
N PHE A 20 -4.05 -4.90 22.47
CA PHE A 20 -3.32 -4.29 21.37
C PHE A 20 -2.66 -5.33 20.45
N ILE A 21 -2.27 -6.50 20.98
CA ILE A 21 -1.77 -7.59 20.15
C ILE A 21 -2.95 -8.39 19.63
N LEU A 22 -3.15 -8.38 18.30
CA LEU A 22 -4.18 -9.17 17.63
C LEU A 22 -3.73 -10.61 17.41
N LYS A 23 -2.47 -10.80 16.99
CA LYS A 23 -1.93 -12.11 16.67
C LYS A 23 -0.42 -12.16 16.85
N TYR A 24 0.06 -13.36 17.21
CA TYR A 24 1.46 -13.69 17.25
C TYR A 24 1.72 -15.03 16.56
N VAL A 25 2.74 -15.10 15.71
CA VAL A 25 3.18 -16.31 14.99
C VAL A 25 4.69 -16.45 15.21
N THR A 26 5.15 -17.64 15.58
CA THR A 26 6.58 -17.96 15.84
C THR A 26 7.21 -18.87 14.80
N THR A 27 6.40 -19.56 14.00
CA THR A 27 6.87 -20.63 13.13
C THR A 27 5.97 -20.71 11.88
N PRO A 28 6.55 -20.77 10.67
CA PRO A 28 7.98 -20.82 10.35
C PRO A 28 8.70 -19.46 10.37
N TYR A 29 7.99 -18.38 10.70
CA TYR A 29 8.50 -17.01 10.77
C TYR A 29 7.92 -16.28 11.98
N GLU A 30 8.63 -15.24 12.47
CA GLU A 30 8.15 -14.40 13.55
C GLU A 30 7.33 -13.21 13.01
N VAL A 31 6.07 -13.12 13.45
CA VAL A 31 5.14 -12.05 13.09
C VAL A 31 4.34 -11.63 14.32
N VAL A 32 4.30 -10.32 14.57
CA VAL A 32 3.43 -9.70 15.57
C VAL A 32 2.48 -8.75 14.86
N ILE A 33 1.18 -8.94 15.05
CA ILE A 33 0.15 -8.05 14.48
C ILE A 33 -0.47 -7.24 15.63
N LEU A 34 -0.44 -5.93 15.46
CA LEU A 34 -0.75 -4.96 16.50
C LEU A 34 -1.84 -4.00 16.01
N ALA A 35 -2.86 -3.75 16.82
CA ALA A 35 -3.86 -2.73 16.56
C ALA A 35 -4.55 -2.29 17.86
N GLU A 36 -4.74 -0.98 18.02
CA GLU A 36 -5.48 -0.44 19.16
C GLU A 36 -6.99 -0.64 18.94
N PRO A 37 -7.73 -1.26 19.88
CA PRO A 37 -9.17 -1.51 19.71
C PRO A 37 -9.99 -0.27 19.39
N LYS A 38 -9.62 0.90 19.92
CA LYS A 38 -10.29 2.18 19.58
C LYS A 38 -10.08 2.55 18.11
N MET A 39 -8.89 2.31 17.55
CA MET A 39 -8.59 2.58 16.14
C MET A 39 -9.33 1.62 15.22
N LEU A 40 -9.41 0.33 15.57
CA LEU A 40 -10.23 -0.64 14.83
C LEU A 40 -11.71 -0.25 14.80
N LYS A 41 -12.26 0.21 15.93
CA LYS A 41 -13.64 0.70 16.00
C LYS A 41 -13.87 1.93 15.12
N LEU A 42 -12.93 2.88 15.13
CA LEU A 42 -13.00 4.07 14.27
C LEU A 42 -12.92 3.68 12.79
N ALA A 43 -11.95 2.83 12.42
CA ALA A 43 -11.78 2.34 11.06
C ALA A 43 -13.05 1.65 10.53
N ASN A 44 -13.67 0.76 11.33
CA ASN A 44 -14.93 0.12 10.95
C ASN A 44 -16.06 1.10 10.68
N LYS A 45 -16.18 2.18 11.48
CA LYS A 45 -17.19 3.20 11.24
C LYS A 45 -16.95 3.92 9.91
N LEU A 46 -15.72 4.35 9.67
CA LEU A 46 -15.31 5.05 8.45
C LEU A 46 -15.50 4.18 7.20
N LEU A 47 -15.11 2.91 7.25
CA LEU A 47 -15.29 1.95 6.16
C LEU A 47 -16.76 1.69 5.86
N LYS A 48 -17.58 1.54 6.91
CA LYS A 48 -19.03 1.37 6.76
C LYS A 48 -19.68 2.59 6.12
N GLU A 49 -19.28 3.80 6.49
CA GLU A 49 -19.82 5.01 5.86
C GLU A 49 -19.41 5.13 4.39
N ALA A 50 -18.13 4.90 4.08
CA ALA A 50 -17.64 4.89 2.70
C ALA A 50 -18.36 3.83 1.84
N ALA A 51 -18.66 2.66 2.40
CA ALA A 51 -19.41 1.62 1.71
C ALA A 51 -20.86 2.03 1.39
N ASN A 52 -21.46 2.93 2.20
CA ASN A 52 -22.84 3.38 2.04
C ASN A 52 -22.96 4.67 1.20
N ASP A 53 -21.92 5.51 1.14
CA ASP A 53 -21.89 6.71 0.32
C ASP A 53 -20.63 6.74 -0.57
N PRO A 54 -20.75 6.37 -1.86
CA PRO A 54 -19.64 6.38 -2.81
C PRO A 54 -18.99 7.76 -3.04
N ARG A 55 -19.64 8.85 -2.59
CA ARG A 55 -19.09 10.22 -2.71
C ARG A 55 -18.12 10.54 -1.59
N LEU A 56 -18.10 9.76 -0.50
CA LEU A 56 -17.13 9.95 0.59
C LEU A 56 -15.77 9.41 0.15
N PRO A 57 -14.75 10.26 0.02
CA PRO A 57 -13.43 9.82 -0.42
C PRO A 57 -12.82 8.96 0.69
N GLN A 58 -12.53 7.69 0.38
CA GLN A 58 -11.89 6.78 1.31
C GLN A 58 -10.69 6.11 0.62
N LEU A 59 -9.65 5.86 1.40
CA LEU A 59 -8.42 5.23 0.95
C LEU A 59 -7.82 4.44 2.09
N ILE A 60 -7.57 3.16 1.85
CA ILE A 60 -6.70 2.35 2.69
C ILE A 60 -5.32 2.37 2.07
N THR A 61 -4.28 2.53 2.87
CA THR A 61 -2.90 2.38 2.40
C THR A 61 -2.18 1.33 3.21
N TYR A 62 -1.42 0.48 2.53
CA TYR A 62 -0.56 -0.52 3.14
C TYR A 62 0.85 -0.45 2.56
N ASP A 63 1.84 -0.26 3.42
CA ASP A 63 3.24 -0.11 3.03
C ASP A 63 4.16 -0.76 4.08
N THR A 64 5.31 -1.27 3.63
CA THR A 64 6.42 -1.68 4.50
C THR A 64 7.26 -0.46 4.84
N THR A 65 6.90 0.20 5.93
CA THR A 65 7.35 1.55 6.25
C THR A 65 8.80 1.63 6.70
N PHE A 66 9.27 0.69 7.53
CA PHE A 66 10.62 0.76 8.12
C PHE A 66 11.30 -0.61 8.27
N GLU A 67 12.63 -0.59 8.18
CA GLU A 67 13.50 -1.68 8.65
C GLU A 67 14.13 -1.22 9.98
N LEU A 68 13.69 -1.82 11.08
CA LEU A 68 14.21 -1.58 12.42
C LEU A 68 15.18 -2.70 12.79
N VAL A 69 16.45 -2.47 12.46
CA VAL A 69 17.59 -3.39 12.69
C VAL A 69 17.37 -4.76 12.05
N ASP A 70 16.59 -5.64 12.67
CA ASP A 70 16.34 -7.01 12.24
C ASP A 70 14.86 -7.29 11.91
N VAL A 71 13.98 -6.28 12.06
CA VAL A 71 12.54 -6.43 11.90
C VAL A 71 11.97 -5.36 10.97
N TYR A 72 11.11 -5.76 10.05
CA TYR A 72 10.32 -4.86 9.23
C TYR A 72 9.04 -4.46 9.95
N VAL A 73 8.65 -3.19 9.79
CA VAL A 73 7.37 -2.66 10.24
C VAL A 73 6.55 -2.31 9.01
N SER A 74 5.45 -3.03 8.80
CA SER A 74 4.42 -2.62 7.84
C SER A 74 3.24 -1.98 8.55
N ALA A 75 2.68 -0.92 7.98
CA ALA A 75 1.56 -0.20 8.55
C ALA A 75 0.35 -0.24 7.60
N LEU A 76 -0.83 -0.48 8.18
CA LEU A 76 -2.11 -0.20 7.55
C LEU A 76 -2.61 1.13 8.08
N VAL A 77 -2.83 2.08 7.18
CA VAL A 77 -3.34 3.41 7.50
C VAL A 77 -4.64 3.67 6.74
N LEU A 78 -5.48 4.53 7.30
CA LEU A 78 -6.79 4.87 6.73
C LEU A 78 -6.99 6.39 6.76
N ARG A 79 -7.80 6.91 5.86
CA ARG A 79 -8.26 8.31 5.88
C ARG A 79 -9.40 8.49 6.88
N ASN A 80 -9.27 9.49 7.75
CA ASN A 80 -10.31 9.88 8.70
C ASN A 80 -11.19 11.00 8.14
N THR A 81 -12.29 10.63 7.48
CA THR A 81 -13.27 11.56 6.90
C THR A 81 -14.15 12.27 7.93
N PHE A 82 -14.03 11.96 9.22
CA PHE A 82 -14.73 12.68 10.29
C PHE A 82 -14.01 13.95 10.75
N VAL A 83 -12.76 14.14 10.32
CA VAL A 83 -11.94 15.27 10.74
C VAL A 83 -11.64 16.13 9.52
N GLU A 84 -11.79 17.43 9.67
CA GLU A 84 -11.47 18.40 8.61
C GLU A 84 -10.04 18.21 8.10
N GLY A 85 -9.88 18.23 6.77
CA GLY A 85 -8.61 17.97 6.11
C GLY A 85 -8.30 16.47 5.90
N ASP A 86 -9.20 15.57 6.29
CA ASP A 86 -9.12 14.13 6.03
C ASP A 86 -7.77 13.50 6.41
N PRO A 87 -7.28 13.67 7.66
CA PRO A 87 -5.96 13.17 8.03
C PRO A 87 -5.88 11.65 7.92
N ILE A 88 -4.70 11.17 7.50
CA ILE A 88 -4.36 9.74 7.52
C ILE A 88 -3.95 9.35 8.94
N PHE A 89 -4.45 8.21 9.44
CA PHE A 89 -4.11 7.70 10.76
C PHE A 89 -3.79 6.19 10.72
N PRO A 90 -2.93 5.70 11.63
CA PRO A 90 -2.61 4.28 11.71
C PRO A 90 -3.75 3.46 12.30
N VAL A 91 -4.05 2.33 11.65
CA VAL A 91 -5.07 1.38 12.09
C VAL A 91 -4.43 0.14 12.70
N ALA A 92 -3.43 -0.41 12.02
CA ALA A 92 -2.73 -1.62 12.45
C ALA A 92 -1.28 -1.63 11.97
N PHE A 93 -0.44 -2.37 12.69
CA PHE A 93 0.97 -2.59 12.36
C PHE A 93 1.28 -4.08 12.33
N MET A 94 2.24 -4.45 11.50
CA MET A 94 2.85 -5.77 11.48
C MET A 94 4.35 -5.62 11.71
N LEU A 95 4.87 -6.30 12.74
CA LEU A 95 6.29 -6.52 12.94
C LEU A 95 6.65 -7.89 12.38
N HIS A 96 7.64 -7.97 11.49
CA HIS A 96 8.01 -9.22 10.84
C HIS A 96 9.47 -9.27 10.36
N GLU A 97 10.10 -10.44 10.41
CA GLU A 97 11.51 -10.60 10.01
C GLU A 97 11.73 -10.79 8.50
N ARG A 98 10.67 -11.12 7.76
CA ARG A 98 10.73 -11.53 6.34
C ARG A 98 9.61 -10.89 5.54
N LYS A 99 9.91 -10.38 4.35
CA LYS A 99 8.93 -9.82 3.40
C LYS A 99 8.27 -10.89 2.51
N PHE A 100 7.97 -12.06 3.09
CA PHE A 100 7.35 -13.16 2.36
C PHE A 100 5.85 -12.91 2.17
N ALA A 101 5.29 -13.36 1.05
CA ALA A 101 3.87 -13.16 0.75
C ALA A 101 2.96 -13.79 1.83
N GLU A 102 3.37 -14.92 2.39
CA GLU A 102 2.66 -15.64 3.44
C GLU A 102 2.53 -14.81 4.73
N VAL A 103 3.56 -14.01 5.05
CA VAL A 103 3.54 -13.10 6.20
C VAL A 103 2.51 -11.99 6.01
N HIS A 104 2.49 -11.37 4.83
CA HIS A 104 1.48 -10.37 4.49
C HIS A 104 0.08 -10.98 4.43
N LYS A 105 -0.05 -12.23 3.98
CA LYS A 105 -1.33 -12.95 3.95
C LYS A 105 -1.89 -13.13 5.36
N GLU A 106 -1.04 -13.54 6.30
CA GLU A 106 -1.42 -13.66 7.72
C GLU A 106 -1.91 -12.33 8.30
N PHE A 107 -1.29 -11.21 7.90
CA PHE A 107 -1.75 -9.87 8.28
C PHE A 107 -3.17 -9.57 7.79
N PHE A 108 -3.41 -9.70 6.49
CA PHE A 108 -4.73 -9.42 5.92
C PHE A 108 -5.81 -10.39 6.41
N TRP A 109 -5.47 -11.67 6.64
CA TRP A 109 -6.39 -12.65 7.23
C TRP A 109 -6.79 -12.27 8.66
N THR A 110 -5.83 -11.81 9.45
CA THR A 110 -6.09 -11.36 10.83
C THR A 110 -6.96 -10.10 10.81
N LEU A 111 -6.63 -9.12 9.98
CA LEU A 111 -7.42 -7.89 9.87
C LEU A 111 -8.85 -8.14 9.38
N HIS A 112 -9.06 -9.10 8.48
CA HIS A 112 -10.40 -9.47 8.03
C HIS A 112 -11.33 -9.92 9.17
N GLN A 113 -10.77 -10.43 10.27
CA GLN A 113 -11.55 -10.84 11.45
C GLN A 113 -11.95 -9.65 12.34
N HIS A 114 -11.31 -8.49 12.17
CA HIS A 114 -11.47 -7.31 13.04
C HIS A 114 -12.00 -6.07 12.30
N LEU A 115 -11.82 -6.01 10.98
CA LEU A 115 -12.23 -4.90 10.12
C LEU A 115 -13.24 -5.37 9.07
N ASP A 116 -14.25 -4.53 8.83
CA ASP A 116 -15.23 -4.69 7.75
C ASP A 116 -14.63 -4.25 6.41
N LEU A 117 -13.75 -5.11 5.90
CA LEU A 117 -13.02 -4.89 4.66
C LEU A 117 -13.83 -5.31 3.42
N SER A 118 -15.13 -5.59 3.54
CA SER A 118 -15.98 -5.86 2.36
C SER A 118 -16.03 -4.67 1.41
N SER A 119 -15.85 -3.46 1.94
CA SER A 119 -15.77 -2.21 1.18
C SER A 119 -14.60 -2.16 0.19
N LEU A 120 -13.54 -2.96 0.40
CA LEU A 120 -12.42 -3.10 -0.55
C LEU A 120 -12.83 -3.72 -1.88
N GLU A 121 -13.88 -4.54 -1.89
CA GLU A 121 -14.40 -5.16 -3.12
C GLU A 121 -15.42 -4.26 -3.86
N CYS A 122 -15.75 -3.10 -3.29
CA CYS A 122 -16.73 -2.17 -3.83
C CYS A 122 -16.06 -0.89 -4.34
N ASN A 123 -15.84 0.08 -3.46
CA ASN A 123 -15.51 1.46 -3.82
C ASN A 123 -14.34 2.04 -3.02
N VAL A 124 -13.75 1.28 -2.10
CA VAL A 124 -12.61 1.76 -1.32
C VAL A 124 -11.32 1.20 -1.91
N PRO A 125 -10.50 2.01 -2.60
CA PRO A 125 -9.22 1.56 -3.09
C PRO A 125 -8.25 1.24 -1.93
N LEU A 126 -7.43 0.22 -2.14
CA LEU A 126 -6.28 -0.12 -1.31
C LEU A 126 -5.00 0.24 -2.06
N CYS A 127 -4.36 1.32 -1.63
CA CYS A 127 -3.07 1.76 -2.13
C CYS A 127 -1.95 0.92 -1.53
N VAL A 128 -1.18 0.29 -2.39
CA VAL A 128 -0.07 -0.59 -2.01
C VAL A 128 1.18 -0.28 -2.81
N ASP A 129 2.27 -0.86 -2.35
CA ASP A 129 3.48 -0.98 -3.13
C ASP A 129 3.30 -1.98 -4.26
N ARG A 130 4.13 -1.83 -5.30
CA ARG A 130 4.14 -2.73 -6.47
C ARG A 130 4.86 -4.05 -6.19
N GLU A 131 5.02 -4.42 -4.92
CA GLU A 131 5.67 -5.66 -4.52
C GLU A 131 4.71 -6.84 -4.73
N ARG A 132 5.11 -7.77 -5.61
CA ARG A 132 4.29 -8.93 -5.99
C ARG A 132 3.81 -9.75 -4.79
N GLY A 133 4.63 -9.87 -3.75
CA GLY A 133 4.27 -10.63 -2.55
C GLY A 133 3.10 -10.00 -1.79
N ILE A 134 3.09 -8.68 -1.67
CA ILE A 134 1.99 -7.92 -1.04
C ILE A 134 0.72 -8.03 -1.89
N THR A 135 0.81 -7.78 -3.19
CA THR A 135 -0.34 -7.88 -4.11
C THR A 135 -0.96 -9.28 -4.09
N ALA A 136 -0.12 -10.33 -4.16
CA ALA A 136 -0.59 -11.72 -4.14
C ALA A 136 -1.23 -12.08 -2.79
N ALA A 137 -0.64 -11.62 -1.68
CA ALA A 137 -1.20 -11.82 -0.35
C ALA A 137 -2.60 -11.22 -0.23
N ILE A 138 -2.77 -9.96 -0.62
CA ILE A 138 -4.05 -9.26 -0.57
C ILE A 138 -5.08 -9.96 -1.43
N LEU A 139 -4.77 -10.23 -2.70
CA LEU A 139 -5.72 -10.87 -3.62
C LEU A 139 -6.07 -12.30 -3.22
N SER A 140 -5.25 -12.96 -2.40
CA SER A 140 -5.60 -14.27 -1.83
C SER A 140 -6.68 -14.17 -0.73
N VAL A 141 -6.78 -13.00 -0.06
CA VAL A 141 -7.78 -12.73 1.00
C VAL A 141 -9.01 -12.02 0.42
N PHE A 142 -8.77 -11.06 -0.46
CA PHE A 142 -9.77 -10.18 -1.09
C PHE A 142 -9.60 -10.24 -2.62
N PRO A 143 -10.10 -11.28 -3.31
CA PRO A 143 -9.84 -11.49 -4.73
C PRO A 143 -10.35 -10.37 -5.64
N LYS A 144 -11.30 -9.56 -5.15
CA LYS A 144 -11.90 -8.43 -5.87
C LYS A 144 -11.43 -7.07 -5.35
N ALA A 145 -10.40 -7.02 -4.51
CA ALA A 145 -9.90 -5.75 -3.98
C ALA A 145 -9.51 -4.78 -5.11
N ASN A 146 -9.97 -3.53 -5.00
CA ASN A 146 -9.51 -2.46 -5.89
C ASN A 146 -8.10 -2.01 -5.48
N LEU A 147 -7.09 -2.64 -6.07
CA LEU A 147 -5.70 -2.29 -5.83
C LEU A 147 -5.25 -1.12 -6.69
N VAL A 148 -4.71 -0.09 -6.03
CA VAL A 148 -4.03 1.04 -6.67
C VAL A 148 -2.59 1.09 -6.18
N TYR A 149 -1.71 1.72 -6.95
CA TYR A 149 -0.28 1.73 -6.63
C TYR A 149 0.23 3.10 -6.23
N CYS A 150 1.08 3.12 -5.21
CA CYS A 150 1.69 4.33 -4.72
C CYS A 150 2.51 5.05 -5.81
N TRP A 151 2.22 6.33 -6.03
CA TRP A 151 2.89 7.15 -7.03
C TRP A 151 4.39 7.27 -6.79
N ASN A 152 4.82 7.34 -5.53
CA ASN A 152 6.24 7.38 -5.18
C ASN A 152 6.96 6.12 -5.67
N HIS A 153 6.32 4.95 -5.53
CA HIS A 153 6.86 3.69 -6.02
C HIS A 153 6.87 3.61 -7.55
N ILE A 154 5.85 4.13 -8.24
CA ILE A 154 5.85 4.26 -9.70
C ILE A 154 7.02 5.13 -10.17
N LEU A 155 7.18 6.32 -9.60
CA LEU A 155 8.23 7.28 -9.97
C LEU A 155 9.64 6.76 -9.64
N GLN A 156 9.79 6.02 -8.55
CA GLN A 156 11.05 5.38 -8.19
C GLN A 156 11.38 4.24 -9.15
N HIS A 157 10.40 3.44 -9.58
CA HIS A 157 10.60 2.38 -10.56
C HIS A 157 11.05 2.95 -11.92
N VAL A 158 10.43 4.05 -12.37
CA VAL A 158 10.86 4.80 -13.56
C VAL A 158 12.32 5.25 -13.43
N LYS A 159 12.70 5.85 -12.29
CA LYS A 159 14.07 6.30 -12.02
C LYS A 159 15.08 5.14 -12.11
N THR A 160 14.79 4.02 -11.47
CA THR A 160 15.65 2.83 -11.46
C THR A 160 15.81 2.26 -12.86
N TRP A 161 14.72 2.14 -13.61
CA TRP A 161 14.75 1.61 -14.98
C TRP A 161 15.56 2.50 -15.93
N ILE A 162 15.43 3.83 -15.83
CA ILE A 162 16.21 4.77 -16.66
C ILE A 162 17.70 4.63 -16.35
N LYS A 163 18.09 4.56 -15.07
CA LYS A 163 19.49 4.40 -14.65
C LYS A 163 20.11 3.07 -15.10
N ALA A 164 19.31 2.00 -15.17
CA ALA A 164 19.77 0.70 -15.65
C ALA A 164 19.85 0.62 -17.18
N SER A 165 19.22 1.55 -17.90
CA SER A 165 19.22 1.58 -19.36
C SER A 165 20.50 2.22 -19.90
N THR A 166 21.18 1.55 -20.82
CA THR A 166 22.40 2.04 -21.45
C THR A 166 22.18 3.36 -22.20
N GLY A 167 23.07 4.33 -22.00
CA GLY A 167 23.11 5.58 -22.77
C GLY A 167 22.14 6.67 -22.32
N ARG A 168 21.53 6.56 -21.13
CA ARG A 168 20.62 7.58 -20.59
C ARG A 168 21.29 8.47 -19.55
N THR A 169 20.92 9.75 -19.56
CA THR A 169 21.49 10.78 -18.68
C THR A 169 20.61 11.04 -17.45
N THR A 170 21.15 11.79 -16.50
CA THR A 170 20.35 12.31 -15.37
C THR A 170 19.24 13.26 -15.85
N ASP A 171 19.45 13.96 -16.97
CA ASP A 171 18.43 14.85 -17.56
C ASP A 171 17.24 14.05 -18.10
N ASP A 172 17.50 12.87 -18.69
CA ASP A 172 16.44 11.94 -19.10
C ASP A 172 15.59 11.49 -17.91
N VAL A 173 16.22 11.25 -16.75
CA VAL A 173 15.48 10.91 -15.52
C VAL A 173 14.52 12.03 -15.14
N THR A 174 14.98 13.28 -15.18
CA THR A 174 14.17 14.44 -14.77
C THR A 174 12.99 14.65 -15.72
N VAL A 175 13.24 14.67 -17.03
CA VAL A 175 12.19 14.87 -18.05
C VAL A 175 11.17 13.74 -18.02
N LEU A 176 11.61 12.49 -18.07
CA LEU A 176 10.69 11.35 -18.14
C LEU A 176 9.91 11.15 -16.84
N ARG A 177 10.52 11.40 -15.66
CA ARG A 177 9.76 11.38 -14.39
C ARG A 177 8.72 12.50 -14.34
N LYS A 178 9.03 13.68 -14.87
CA LYS A 178 8.06 14.78 -14.97
C LYS A 178 6.87 14.39 -15.84
N HIS A 179 7.11 13.79 -17.00
CA HIS A 179 6.02 13.28 -17.85
C HIS A 179 5.14 12.28 -17.10
N ILE A 180 5.73 11.31 -16.39
CA ILE A 180 4.96 10.34 -15.60
C ILE A 180 4.21 11.02 -14.44
N SER A 181 4.81 11.99 -13.74
CA SER A 181 4.13 12.75 -12.68
C SER A 181 2.91 13.49 -13.23
N THR A 182 3.08 14.18 -14.36
CA THR A 182 1.99 14.89 -15.02
C THR A 182 0.88 13.94 -15.41
N LEU A 183 1.18 12.73 -15.91
CA LEU A 183 0.15 11.73 -16.20
C LEU A 183 -0.63 11.30 -14.93
N LEU A 184 0.07 11.08 -13.81
CA LEU A 184 -0.56 10.70 -12.54
C LEU A 184 -1.45 11.82 -11.97
N GLU A 185 -1.15 13.08 -12.28
CA GLU A 185 -1.91 14.26 -11.83
C GLU A 185 -3.17 14.54 -12.65
N GLN A 186 -3.42 13.80 -13.74
CA GLN A 186 -4.62 14.02 -14.57
C GLN A 186 -5.88 13.56 -13.83
N THR A 187 -6.93 14.39 -13.90
CA THR A 187 -8.19 14.16 -13.16
C THR A 187 -9.22 13.36 -13.94
N THR A 188 -9.07 13.27 -15.27
CA THR A 188 -9.97 12.52 -16.14
C THR A 188 -9.19 11.55 -17.03
N GLU A 189 -9.83 10.44 -17.39
CA GLU A 189 -9.23 9.47 -18.31
C GLU A 189 -8.94 10.08 -19.69
N ARG A 190 -9.78 11.00 -20.15
CA ARG A 190 -9.58 11.68 -21.44
C ARG A 190 -8.32 12.54 -21.41
N ASP A 191 -8.17 13.38 -20.38
CA ASP A 191 -6.99 14.25 -20.27
C ASP A 191 -5.71 13.42 -20.06
N PHE A 192 -5.82 12.29 -19.35
CA PHE A 192 -4.76 11.29 -19.27
C PHE A 192 -4.39 10.74 -20.65
N ASP A 193 -5.36 10.28 -21.44
CA ASP A 193 -5.09 9.66 -22.74
C ASP A 193 -4.54 10.68 -23.74
N GLU A 194 -5.05 11.92 -23.76
CA GLU A 194 -4.51 13.03 -24.58
C GLU A 194 -3.06 13.36 -24.21
N LYS A 195 -2.76 13.52 -22.92
CA LYS A 195 -1.38 13.78 -22.44
C LYS A 195 -0.46 12.60 -22.67
N TYR A 196 -0.98 11.38 -22.58
CA TYR A 196 -0.23 10.17 -22.84
C TYR A 196 0.22 10.11 -24.30
N GLU A 197 -0.67 10.40 -25.24
CA GLU A 197 -0.35 10.47 -26.67
C GLU A 197 0.68 11.57 -26.95
N GLU A 198 0.49 12.78 -26.42
CA GLU A 198 1.43 13.90 -26.55
C GLU A 198 2.84 13.52 -26.07
N PHE A 199 2.96 12.93 -24.87
CA PHE A 199 4.27 12.56 -24.34
C PHE A 199 4.88 11.38 -25.09
N GLN A 200 4.06 10.42 -25.53
CA GLN A 200 4.56 9.26 -26.26
C GLN A 200 5.33 9.65 -27.50
N ASP A 201 4.97 10.72 -28.21
CA ASP A 201 5.70 11.16 -29.41
C ASP A 201 7.14 11.57 -29.12
N THR A 202 7.42 12.04 -27.91
CA THR A 202 8.78 12.43 -27.47
C THR A 202 9.60 11.25 -26.94
N TRP A 203 8.96 10.11 -26.66
CA TRP A 203 9.62 8.98 -25.99
C TRP A 203 10.35 8.06 -26.97
N THR A 204 11.49 7.55 -26.53
CA THR A 204 12.17 6.45 -27.23
C THR A 204 11.31 5.18 -27.26
N GLN A 205 11.45 4.36 -28.31
CA GLN A 205 10.67 3.13 -28.45
C GLN A 205 10.83 2.17 -27.26
N SER A 206 12.03 2.11 -26.66
CA SER A 206 12.29 1.31 -25.47
C SER A 206 11.51 1.82 -24.25
N PHE A 207 11.41 3.15 -24.08
CA PHE A 207 10.61 3.71 -23.00
C PHE A 207 9.11 3.55 -23.23
N LYS A 208 8.61 3.78 -24.46
CA LYS A 208 7.20 3.50 -24.82
C LYS A 208 6.81 2.07 -24.46
N SER A 209 7.66 1.10 -24.84
CA SER A 209 7.44 -0.32 -24.57
C SER A 209 7.43 -0.61 -23.07
N TYR A 210 8.39 -0.06 -22.32
CA TYR A 210 8.45 -0.18 -20.87
C TYR A 210 7.20 0.38 -20.18
N VAL A 211 6.78 1.61 -20.50
CA VAL A 211 5.59 2.25 -19.90
C VAL A 211 4.34 1.45 -20.23
N LYS A 212 4.16 1.04 -21.49
CA LYS A 212 2.99 0.26 -21.92
C LYS A 212 2.87 -1.08 -21.18
N GLN A 213 3.97 -1.79 -21.01
CA GLN A 213 3.99 -3.11 -20.40
C GLN A 213 3.93 -3.08 -18.88
N ASN A 214 4.53 -2.06 -18.25
CA ASN A 214 4.78 -2.09 -16.81
C ASN A 214 4.05 -1.00 -16.03
N LEU A 215 3.59 0.09 -16.64
CA LEU A 215 3.09 1.25 -15.89
C LEU A 215 1.69 1.70 -16.34
N LYS A 216 1.32 1.57 -17.61
CA LYS A 216 0.06 2.13 -18.12
C LYS A 216 -1.15 1.60 -17.35
N GLY A 217 -1.20 0.30 -17.07
CA GLY A 217 -2.27 -0.30 -16.28
C GLY A 217 -2.28 0.14 -14.81
N ASP A 218 -1.11 0.48 -14.27
CA ASP A 218 -0.94 0.84 -12.86
C ASP A 218 -1.22 2.33 -12.59
N MET A 219 -1.11 3.16 -13.63
CA MET A 219 -1.44 4.60 -13.59
C MET A 219 -2.93 4.87 -13.85
N ARG A 220 -3.65 3.92 -14.45
CA ARG A 220 -5.11 4.02 -14.63
C ARG A 220 -5.79 3.39 -13.42
N THR A 221 -6.52 4.21 -12.68
CA THR A 221 -7.51 3.73 -11.71
C THR A 221 -8.63 3.01 -12.47
N ARG A 222 -8.95 1.78 -12.06
CA ARG A 222 -10.13 1.04 -12.55
C ARG A 222 -11.41 1.59 -11.96
#